data_AF-A0A4Y4XMH2-F1
#
_entry.id   AF-A0A4Y4XMH2-F1
#
_cell.length_a   1.000
_cell.length_b   1.000
_cell.length_c   1.000
_cell.angle_alpha   90.00
_cell.angle_beta   90.00
_cell.angle_gamma   90.00
#
_symmetry.space_group_name_H-M   'P 1'
#
loop_
_entity.id
_entity.type
_entity.pdbx_description
1 polymer ?
#
loop_
_entity_poly.entity_id
_entity_poly.type
_entity_poly.pdbx_seq_one_letter_code
_entity_poly.pdbx_strand_id
1 'polypeptide(L)'
;PDILIAVHPECEPSVVSNADFSGSTSQIIEFVEKLSPNQKVAIGTESHLVNRLKAKRNHQNTFILSSTLALCPTMNETTLKDLFEVLKAYKNHRAYNAIELKDEVARLARLALTKMMELS
;
A
#
# COMPACT_ATOMS: atom_id res chain seq x y z
N PRO A 1 2.97 -13.11 25.65
CA PRO A 1 3.42 -12.12 24.64
C PRO A 1 2.22 -11.72 23.79
N ASP A 2 1.65 -10.54 24.03
CA ASP A 2 0.32 -10.17 23.53
C ASP A 2 0.42 -9.24 22.31
N ILE A 3 1.15 -9.68 21.28
CA ILE A 3 1.32 -8.95 20.02
C ILE A 3 0.54 -9.64 18.90
N LEU A 4 -0.22 -8.86 18.14
CA LEU A 4 -0.95 -9.36 16.97
C LEU A 4 -0.08 -9.27 15.72
N ILE A 5 -0.27 -10.20 14.80
CA ILE A 5 0.44 -10.29 13.52
C ILE A 5 -0.54 -10.03 12.38
N ALA A 6 -0.32 -8.96 11.62
CA ALA A 6 -1.12 -8.61 10.45
C ALA A 6 -0.26 -8.63 9.18
N VAL A 7 -0.64 -9.36 8.13
CA VAL A 7 0.19 -9.52 6.93
C VAL A 7 -0.56 -9.31 5.63
N HIS A 8 0.14 -8.89 4.58
CA HIS A 8 -0.43 -8.83 3.24
C HIS A 8 -0.60 -10.25 2.66
N PRO A 9 -1.67 -10.55 1.91
CA PRO A 9 -1.86 -11.88 1.30
C PRO A 9 -0.80 -12.25 0.26
N GLU A 10 0.02 -11.29 -0.20
CA GLU A 10 1.18 -11.55 -1.07
C GLU A 10 2.39 -12.11 -0.31
N CYS A 11 2.35 -12.20 1.03
CA CYS A 11 3.38 -12.88 1.80
C CYS A 11 3.39 -14.40 1.51
N GLU A 12 4.46 -15.07 1.91
CA GLU A 12 4.56 -16.53 1.78
C GLU A 12 3.34 -17.20 2.45
N PRO A 13 2.71 -18.21 1.83
CA PRO A 13 1.50 -18.85 2.37
C PRO A 13 1.65 -19.35 3.81
N SER A 14 2.85 -19.80 4.18
CA SER A 14 3.20 -20.23 5.55
C SER A 14 3.13 -19.08 6.55
N VAL A 15 3.50 -17.86 6.15
CA VAL A 15 3.39 -16.65 6.97
C VAL A 15 1.93 -16.23 7.10
N VAL A 16 1.19 -16.25 6.00
CA VAL A 16 -0.23 -15.90 5.97
C VAL A 16 -1.05 -16.82 6.88
N SER A 17 -0.78 -18.13 6.86
CA SER A 17 -1.50 -19.10 7.70
C SER A 17 -1.24 -18.94 9.20
N ASN A 18 -0.11 -18.33 9.58
CA ASN A 18 0.27 -18.12 10.98
C ASN A 18 -0.04 -16.70 11.49
N ALA A 19 -0.62 -15.83 10.65
CA ALA A 19 -0.97 -14.47 11.03
C ALA A 19 -2.34 -14.39 11.71
N ASP A 20 -2.51 -13.49 12.66
CA ASP A 20 -3.81 -13.20 13.28
C ASP A 20 -4.77 -12.50 12.30
N PHE A 21 -4.22 -11.79 11.32
CA PHE A 21 -4.98 -11.10 10.28
C PHE A 21 -4.25 -11.11 8.94
N SER A 22 -4.99 -11.30 7.85
CA SER A 22 -4.49 -11.11 6.49
C SER A 22 -5.47 -10.28 5.66
N GLY A 23 -4.94 -9.30 4.91
CA GLY A 23 -5.75 -8.44 4.05
C GLY A 23 -4.92 -7.46 3.22
N SER A 24 -5.59 -6.73 2.34
CA SER A 24 -4.97 -5.65 1.57
C SER A 24 -4.40 -4.55 2.48
N THR A 25 -3.53 -3.70 1.95
CA THR A 25 -3.01 -2.52 2.66
C THR A 25 -4.12 -1.72 3.35
N SER A 26 -5.24 -1.44 2.67
CA SER A 26 -6.36 -0.70 3.25
C SER A 26 -7.04 -1.44 4.40
N GLN A 27 -7.22 -2.76 4.26
CA GLN A 27 -7.81 -3.59 5.31
C GLN A 27 -6.89 -3.72 6.53
N ILE A 28 -5.57 -3.78 6.33
CA ILE A 28 -4.59 -3.75 7.43
C ILE A 28 -4.66 -2.41 8.17
N ILE A 29 -4.74 -1.27 7.45
CA ILE A 29 -4.90 0.05 8.08
C ILE A 29 -6.16 0.07 8.96
N GLU A 30 -7.30 -0.37 8.40
CA GLU A 30 -8.57 -0.41 9.12
C GLU A 30 -8.53 -1.34 10.34
N PHE A 31 -7.92 -2.52 10.19
CA PHE A 31 -7.70 -3.46 11.29
C PHE A 31 -6.94 -2.79 12.44
N VAL A 32 -5.82 -2.13 12.14
CA VAL A 32 -4.98 -1.45 13.13
C VAL A 32 -5.68 -0.25 13.76
N GLU A 33 -6.47 0.50 12.99
CA GLU A 33 -7.25 1.64 13.48
C GLU A 33 -8.38 1.23 14.45
N LYS A 34 -8.88 0.00 14.35
CA LYS A 34 -9.89 -0.56 15.25
C LYS A 34 -9.30 -1.17 16.54
N LEU A 35 -7.99 -1.38 16.61
CA LEU A 35 -7.35 -1.93 17.79
C LEU A 35 -7.35 -0.92 18.95
N SER A 36 -7.32 -1.43 20.18
CA SER A 36 -7.12 -0.57 21.35
C SER A 36 -5.75 0.14 21.26
N PRO A 37 -5.61 1.39 21.76
CA PRO A 37 -4.34 2.13 21.67
C PRO A 37 -3.13 1.41 22.28
N ASN A 38 -3.37 0.53 23.26
CA ASN A 38 -2.33 -0.22 23.95
C ASN A 38 -2.01 -1.57 23.29
N GLN A 39 -2.82 -2.03 22.33
CA GLN A 39 -2.58 -3.28 21.63
C GLN A 39 -1.36 -3.16 20.74
N LYS A 40 -0.43 -4.11 20.87
CA LYS A 40 0.75 -4.20 20.01
C LYS A 40 0.40 -4.97 18.75
N VAL A 41 0.93 -4.50 17.61
CA VAL A 41 0.76 -5.16 16.32
C VAL A 41 2.07 -5.12 15.52
N ALA A 42 2.47 -6.26 14.96
CA ALA A 42 3.55 -6.36 13.98
C ALA A 42 2.95 -6.58 12.59
N ILE A 43 3.38 -5.77 11.63
CA ILE A 43 2.82 -5.74 10.27
C ILE A 43 3.83 -6.27 9.26
N GLY A 44 3.43 -7.28 8.49
CA GLY A 44 4.18 -7.85 7.37
C GLY A 44 3.70 -7.30 6.03
N THR A 45 4.25 -6.16 5.61
CA THR A 45 4.04 -5.55 4.30
C THR A 45 5.19 -4.56 4.03
N GLU A 46 5.06 -3.71 3.02
CA GLU A 46 6.05 -2.69 2.68
C GLU A 46 6.30 -1.73 3.87
N SER A 47 7.58 -1.41 4.12
CA SER A 47 8.04 -0.75 5.36
C SER A 47 7.62 0.72 5.46
N HIS A 48 7.52 1.46 4.35
CA HIS A 48 7.03 2.84 4.35
C HIS A 48 5.56 2.92 4.80
N LEU A 49 4.72 1.95 4.44
CA LEU A 49 3.35 1.89 4.98
C LEU A 49 3.35 1.78 6.51
N VAL A 50 4.12 0.83 7.05
CA VAL A 50 4.17 0.58 8.50
C VAL A 50 4.69 1.82 9.24
N ASN A 51 5.74 2.46 8.71
CA ASN A 51 6.27 3.70 9.27
C ASN A 51 5.25 4.85 9.23
N ARG A 52 4.47 4.98 8.14
CA ARG A 52 3.40 5.97 8.02
C ARG A 52 2.29 5.73 9.04
N LEU A 53 1.93 4.47 9.28
CA LEU A 53 0.95 4.13 10.31
C LEU A 53 1.47 4.46 11.70
N LYS A 54 2.71 4.06 12.01
CA LYS A 54 3.36 4.35 13.30
C LYS A 54 3.46 5.84 13.61
N ALA A 55 3.66 6.68 12.59
CA ALA A 55 3.73 8.14 12.74
C ALA A 55 2.38 8.78 13.12
N LYS A 56 1.25 8.09 12.92
CA LYS A 56 -0.04 8.55 13.42
C LYS A 56 -0.05 8.46 14.95
N ARG A 57 -0.53 9.51 15.63
CA ARG A 57 -0.45 9.67 17.10
C ARG A 57 -0.95 8.47 17.93
N ASN A 58 -1.88 7.68 17.39
CA ASN A 58 -2.53 6.57 18.10
C ASN A 58 -1.92 5.18 17.83
N HIS A 59 -0.85 5.07 17.03
CA HIS A 59 -0.35 3.77 16.54
C HIS A 59 1.14 3.53 16.82
N GLN A 60 1.67 4.13 17.89
CA GLN A 60 3.07 3.96 18.31
C GLN A 60 3.45 2.51 18.63
N ASN A 61 2.45 1.68 18.95
CA ASN A 61 2.58 0.24 19.22
C ASN A 61 2.56 -0.63 17.95
N THR A 62 2.84 -0.03 16.79
CA THR A 62 2.96 -0.70 15.50
C THR A 62 4.42 -0.96 15.16
N PHE A 63 4.74 -2.21 14.81
CA PHE A 63 6.08 -2.69 14.51
C PHE A 63 6.16 -3.28 13.10
N ILE A 64 7.36 -3.25 12.51
CA ILE A 64 7.65 -3.96 11.27
C ILE A 64 7.92 -5.42 11.64
N LEU A 65 7.24 -6.36 10.98
CA LEU A 65 7.40 -7.79 11.25
C LEU A 65 8.73 -8.35 10.73
N SER A 66 9.15 -7.90 9.55
CA SER A 66 10.37 -8.37 8.91
C SER A 66 11.62 -7.79 9.57
N SER A 67 12.64 -8.64 9.79
CA SER A 67 13.98 -8.23 10.22
C SER A 67 14.76 -7.50 9.12
N THR A 68 14.34 -7.67 7.87
CA THR A 68 14.91 -7.01 6.70
C THR A 68 13.94 -5.93 6.21
N LEU A 69 14.45 -4.77 5.82
CA LEU A 69 13.63 -3.70 5.23
C LEU A 69 12.97 -4.18 3.93
N ALA A 70 11.67 -4.44 3.99
CA ALA A 70 10.85 -4.71 2.81
C ALA A 70 10.55 -3.37 2.11
N LEU A 71 11.34 -3.06 1.09
CA LEU A 71 11.22 -1.84 0.28
C LEU A 71 10.87 -2.21 -1.16
N CYS A 72 9.97 -1.46 -1.77
CA CYS A 72 9.71 -1.55 -3.21
C CYS A 72 10.60 -0.53 -3.95
N PRO A 73 11.63 -0.96 -4.70
CA PRO A 73 12.56 -0.04 -5.35
C PRO A 73 11.85 0.87 -6.36
N THR A 74 10.91 0.33 -7.14
CA THR A 74 10.17 1.08 -8.15
C THR A 74 9.26 2.15 -7.54
N MET A 75 8.65 1.88 -6.37
CA MET A 75 7.87 2.91 -5.67
C MET A 75 8.74 4.07 -5.20
N ASN A 76 10.01 3.81 -4.87
CA ASN A 76 10.98 4.81 -4.43
C ASN A 76 11.63 5.61 -5.59
N GLU A 77 11.32 5.29 -6.84
CA GLU A 77 11.79 6.07 -8.00
C GLU A 77 11.06 7.42 -8.11
N THR A 78 9.84 7.53 -7.57
CA THR A 78 9.07 8.78 -7.62
C THR A 78 9.58 9.78 -6.59
N THR A 79 10.07 10.94 -7.05
CA THR A 79 10.62 11.99 -6.18
C THR A 79 9.75 13.25 -6.15
N LEU A 80 10.01 14.15 -5.19
CA LEU A 80 9.37 15.46 -5.12
C LEU A 80 9.66 16.33 -6.36
N LYS A 81 10.80 16.12 -7.01
CA LYS A 81 11.15 16.82 -8.25
C LYS A 81 10.23 16.40 -9.38
N ASP A 82 9.95 15.10 -9.51
CA ASP A 82 9.04 14.57 -10.54
C ASP A 82 7.64 15.16 -10.37
N LEU A 83 7.14 15.21 -9.13
CA LEU A 83 5.87 15.85 -8.80
C LEU A 83 5.86 17.34 -9.17
N PHE A 84 6.93 18.07 -8.82
CA PHE A 84 7.05 19.49 -9.15
C PHE A 84 7.00 19.74 -10.66
N GLU A 85 7.75 18.98 -11.45
CA GLU A 85 7.78 19.12 -12.91
C GLU A 85 6.42 18.79 -13.55
N VAL A 86 5.73 17.74 -13.06
CA VAL A 86 4.35 17.41 -13.47
C VAL A 86 3.40 18.59 -13.19
N LEU A 87 3.41 19.14 -11.98
CA LEU A 87 2.52 20.25 -11.60
C LEU A 87 2.83 21.54 -12.37
N LYS A 88 4.11 21.82 -12.60
CA LYS A 88 4.55 22.97 -13.41
C LYS A 88 4.12 22.84 -14.87
N ALA A 89 4.23 21.65 -15.46
CA ALA A 89 3.76 21.40 -16.81
C ALA A 89 2.24 21.56 -16.92
N TYR A 90 1.49 21.01 -15.95
CA TYR A 90 0.04 21.17 -15.87
C TYR A 90 -0.38 22.64 -15.80
N LYS A 91 0.27 23.44 -14.92
CA LYS A 91 0.03 24.90 -14.83
C LYS A 91 0.24 25.64 -16.15
N ASN A 92 1.17 25.15 -16.97
CA ASN A 92 1.49 25.73 -18.28
C ASN A 92 0.70 25.07 -19.43
N HIS A 93 -0.37 24.32 -19.13
CA HIS A 93 -1.19 23.60 -20.10
C HIS A 93 -0.38 22.66 -21.03
N ARG A 94 0.70 22.07 -20.51
CA ARG A 94 1.58 21.15 -21.23
C ARG A 94 1.48 19.74 -20.65
N ALA A 95 1.40 18.74 -21.52
CA ALA A 95 1.58 17.33 -21.12
C ALA A 95 3.03 17.06 -20.68
N TYR A 96 3.19 16.31 -19.60
CA TYR A 96 4.49 15.84 -19.10
C TYR A 96 4.35 14.41 -18.61
N ASN A 97 5.10 13.48 -19.21
CA ASN A 97 5.00 12.03 -18.98
C ASN A 97 3.55 11.51 -19.11
N ALA A 98 2.79 12.03 -20.08
CA ALA A 98 1.44 11.57 -20.35
C ALA A 98 1.46 10.08 -20.74
N ILE A 99 0.65 9.28 -20.05
CA ILE A 99 0.51 7.85 -20.35
C ILE A 99 -0.49 7.73 -21.50
N GLU A 100 0.02 7.39 -22.67
CA GLU A 100 -0.80 7.13 -23.86
C GLU A 100 -0.83 5.62 -24.12
N LEU A 101 -2.03 5.11 -24.39
CA LEU A 101 -2.27 3.70 -24.69
C LEU A 101 -3.01 3.60 -26.01
N LYS A 102 -2.80 2.52 -26.75
CA LYS A 102 -3.61 2.21 -27.93
C LYS A 102 -5.07 2.00 -27.51
N ASP A 103 -6.01 2.54 -28.28
CA ASP A 103 -7.44 2.47 -27.97
C ASP A 103 -7.94 1.05 -27.69
N GLU A 104 -7.47 0.08 -28.47
CA GLU A 104 -7.83 -1.32 -28.30
C GLU A 104 -7.39 -1.86 -26.93
N VAL A 105 -6.17 -1.55 -26.50
CA VAL A 105 -5.62 -1.96 -25.20
C VAL A 105 -6.43 -1.33 -24.07
N ALA A 106 -6.69 -0.01 -24.16
CA ALA A 106 -7.47 0.70 -23.15
C ALA A 106 -8.90 0.14 -23.04
N ARG A 107 -9.55 -0.16 -24.18
CA ARG A 107 -10.91 -0.73 -24.21
C ARG A 107 -10.97 -2.11 -23.56
N LEU A 108 -10.04 -3.00 -23.89
CA LEU A 108 -10.02 -4.36 -23.34
C LEU A 108 -9.67 -4.36 -21.85
N ALA A 109 -8.68 -3.56 -21.43
CA ALA A 109 -8.34 -3.39 -20.01
C ALA A 109 -9.52 -2.84 -19.21
N ARG A 110 -10.24 -1.84 -19.74
CA ARG A 110 -11.44 -1.28 -19.12
C ARG A 110 -12.54 -2.33 -18.96
N LEU A 111 -12.78 -3.18 -19.97
CA LEU A 111 -13.78 -4.24 -19.87
C LEU A 111 -13.48 -5.22 -18.73
N ALA A 112 -12.22 -5.64 -18.57
CA ALA A 112 -11.80 -6.52 -17.49
C ALA A 112 -12.01 -5.86 -16.11
N LEU A 113 -11.60 -4.59 -15.96
CA LEU A 113 -11.80 -3.82 -14.74
C LEU A 113 -13.29 -3.64 -14.40
N THR A 114 -14.14 -3.32 -15.39
CA THR A 114 -15.58 -3.17 -15.17
C THR A 114 -16.20 -4.47 -14.66
N LYS A 115 -15.87 -5.62 -15.26
CA LYS A 115 -16.37 -6.92 -14.79
C LYS A 115 -15.91 -7.26 -13.36
N MET A 116 -14.68 -6.90 -12.99
CA MET A 116 -14.19 -7.08 -11.62
C MET A 116 -15.01 -6.23 -10.63
N MET A 117 -15.28 -4.97 -10.97
CA MET A 117 -16.05 -4.05 -10.13
C MET A 117 -17.53 -4.45 -9.99
N GLU A 118 -18.13 -5.07 -11.02
CA GLU A 118 -19.50 -5.58 -10.95
C GLU A 118 -19.67 -6.76 -9.96
N LEU A 119 -18.57 -7.41 -9.59
CA LEU A 119 -18.54 -8.58 -8.71
C LEU A 119 -18.02 -8.29 -7.29
N SER A 120 -17.49 -7.09 -7.05
CA SER A 120 -16.87 -6.69 -5.77
C SER A 120 -17.83 -5.84 -4.93
#